data_AF-R7KAB1-F1
#
_entry.id   AF-R7KAB1-F1
#
_cell.length_a   1.000
_cell.length_b   1.000
_cell.length_c   1.000
_cell.angle_alpha   90.00
_cell.angle_beta   90.00
_cell.angle_gamma   90.00
#
_symmetry.space_group_name_H-M   'P 1'
#
loop_
_entity.id
_entity.type
_entity.pdbx_description
1 polymer ?
#
loop_
_entity_poly.entity_id
_entity_poly.type
_entity_poly.pdbx_seq_one_letter_code
_entity_poly.pdbx_strand_id
1 'polypeptide(L)'
;MFTIPKGTKDMLPEEAFKWHYVENTARNVAAQFGFKEIRTPVFEHTELFLRGVGETTDIVTKEMYTFEDKGGRSVTLKPEGTAGVARAYVSSVQGSGILPYKMYYLTPVFRYERPQAGRLREHHQFGVELYGAASAIIRSRIGYGGRRGHISRQKIFRYDRA
;
A
#
# COMPACT_ATOMS: atom_id res chain seq x y z
N MET A 1 2.23 23.63 24.67
CA MET A 1 2.74 23.52 23.29
C MET A 1 2.58 22.07 22.85
N PHE A 2 1.96 21.83 21.69
CA PHE A 2 1.77 20.47 21.16
C PHE A 2 2.96 20.05 20.30
N THR A 3 3.26 18.76 20.27
CA THR A 3 4.39 18.19 19.51
C THR A 3 3.91 17.01 18.69
N ILE A 4 4.54 16.75 17.55
CA ILE A 4 4.22 15.57 16.72
C ILE A 4 4.50 14.25 17.45
N PRO A 5 3.72 13.18 17.18
CA PRO A 5 4.03 11.86 17.70
C PRO A 5 5.40 11.35 17.24
N LYS A 6 6.06 10.57 18.10
CA LYS A 6 7.34 9.94 17.73
C LYS A 6 7.14 9.04 16.52
N GLY A 7 8.00 9.20 15.50
CA GLY A 7 7.99 8.40 14.28
C GLY A 7 7.06 8.92 13.19
N THR A 8 6.49 10.12 13.33
CA THR A 8 5.84 10.85 12.24
C THR A 8 6.71 12.04 11.81
N LYS A 9 6.36 12.66 10.69
CA LYS A 9 7.01 13.88 10.18
C LYS A 9 5.98 14.77 9.52
N ASP A 10 6.10 16.07 9.74
CA ASP A 10 5.40 17.07 8.94
C ASP A 10 6.14 17.23 7.60
N MET A 11 5.37 17.38 6.52
CA MET A 11 5.87 17.85 5.24
C MET A 11 5.57 19.34 5.16
N LEU A 12 6.62 20.16 5.19
CA LEU A 12 6.48 21.62 5.18
C LEU A 12 6.35 22.17 3.75
N PRO A 13 5.74 23.34 3.55
CA PRO A 13 5.58 23.94 2.22
C PRO A 13 6.88 24.06 1.43
N GLU A 14 8.00 24.33 2.11
CA GLU A 14 9.33 24.46 1.50
C GLU A 14 9.87 23.12 0.97
N GLU A 15 9.32 21.99 1.43
CA GLU A 15 9.72 20.63 1.03
C GLU A 15 8.72 19.99 0.06
N ALA A 16 7.52 20.56 -0.10
CA ALA A 16 6.43 20.02 -0.91
C ALA A 16 6.85 19.71 -2.36
N PHE A 17 7.73 20.53 -2.94
CA PHE A 17 8.20 20.34 -4.31
C PHE A 17 8.92 18.99 -4.52
N LYS A 18 9.64 18.50 -3.50
CA LYS A 18 10.36 17.21 -3.55
C LYS A 18 9.37 16.04 -3.60
N TRP A 19 8.32 16.12 -2.78
CA TRP A 19 7.23 15.15 -2.76
C TRP A 19 6.51 15.10 -4.10
N HIS A 20 6.11 16.27 -4.61
CA HIS A 20 5.47 16.37 -5.92
C HIS A 20 6.34 15.82 -7.04
N TYR A 21 7.65 16.09 -7.02
CA TYR A 21 8.58 15.53 -8.00
C TYR A 21 8.56 14.00 -8.01
N VAL A 22 8.70 13.36 -6.84
CA VAL A 22 8.74 11.90 -6.74
C VAL A 22 7.39 11.27 -7.09
N GLU A 23 6.30 11.81 -6.56
CA GLU A 23 4.96 11.30 -6.86
C GLU A 23 4.59 11.47 -8.33
N ASN A 24 4.88 12.63 -8.94
CA ASN A 24 4.59 12.85 -10.37
C ASN A 24 5.43 11.94 -11.24
N THR A 25 6.69 11.69 -10.87
CA THR A 25 7.52 10.69 -11.56
C THR A 25 6.88 9.30 -11.49
N ALA A 26 6.41 8.88 -10.31
CA ALA A 26 5.73 7.59 -10.14
C ALA A 26 4.43 7.50 -10.95
N ARG A 27 3.59 8.56 -10.93
CA ARG A 27 2.36 8.67 -11.74
C ARG A 27 2.65 8.56 -13.23
N ASN A 28 3.64 9.31 -13.72
CA ASN A 28 4.02 9.32 -15.13
C ASN A 28 4.51 7.94 -15.59
N VAL A 29 5.35 7.27 -14.80
CA VAL A 29 5.79 5.91 -15.09
C VAL A 29 4.60 4.95 -15.10
N ALA A 30 3.73 4.98 -14.08
CA ALA A 30 2.56 4.11 -14.02
C ALA A 30 1.64 4.29 -15.26
N ALA A 31 1.41 5.54 -15.67
CA ALA A 31 0.62 5.88 -16.84
C ALA A 31 1.19 5.32 -18.15
N GLN A 32 2.52 5.34 -18.33
CA GLN A 32 3.18 4.75 -19.50
C GLN A 32 2.95 3.24 -19.63
N PHE A 33 2.68 2.53 -18.52
CA PHE A 33 2.35 1.11 -18.51
C PHE A 33 0.83 0.83 -18.49
N GLY A 34 0.00 1.87 -18.56
CA GLY A 34 -1.46 1.78 -18.57
C GLY A 34 -2.07 1.47 -17.20
N PHE A 35 -1.36 1.73 -16.11
CA PHE A 35 -1.92 1.63 -14.76
C PHE A 35 -2.78 2.86 -14.44
N LYS A 36 -3.91 2.64 -13.76
CA LYS A 36 -4.81 3.70 -13.30
C LYS A 36 -4.77 3.83 -11.79
N GLU A 37 -4.97 5.04 -11.27
CA GLU A 37 -4.96 5.27 -9.83
C GLU A 37 -6.14 4.57 -9.15
N ILE A 38 -5.89 3.94 -8.00
CA ILE A 38 -6.90 3.51 -7.05
C ILE A 38 -6.63 4.14 -5.68
N ARG A 39 -7.70 4.53 -4.99
CA ARG A 39 -7.65 5.01 -3.62
C ARG A 39 -8.50 4.12 -2.73
N THR A 40 -7.92 3.70 -1.62
CA THR A 40 -8.56 2.84 -0.62
C THR A 40 -8.62 3.57 0.72
N PRO A 41 -9.60 3.27 1.58
CA PRO A 41 -9.67 3.81 2.93
C PRO A 41 -8.35 3.71 3.71
N VAL A 42 -8.13 4.62 4.65
CA VAL A 42 -6.91 4.61 5.49
C VAL A 42 -6.97 3.53 6.57
N PHE A 43 -8.17 3.22 7.06
CA PHE A 43 -8.42 2.09 7.95
C PHE A 43 -9.39 1.11 7.30
N GLU A 44 -9.25 -0.16 7.65
CA GLU A 44 -10.12 -1.26 7.22
C GLU A 44 -10.42 -2.14 8.44
N HIS A 45 -11.35 -3.09 8.29
CA HIS A 45 -11.55 -4.12 9.30
C HIS A 45 -10.26 -4.90 9.53
N THR A 46 -9.91 -5.13 10.80
CA THR A 46 -8.64 -5.80 11.20
C THR A 46 -8.46 -7.16 10.51
N GLU A 47 -9.55 -7.91 10.32
CA GLU A 47 -9.53 -9.23 9.67
C GLU A 47 -8.94 -9.22 8.25
N LEU A 48 -9.03 -8.09 7.54
CA LEU A 48 -8.47 -7.95 6.20
C LEU A 48 -6.94 -8.14 6.24
N PHE A 49 -6.27 -7.54 7.21
CA PHE A 49 -4.81 -7.59 7.32
C PHE A 49 -4.32 -8.90 7.94
N LEU A 50 -5.08 -9.48 8.87
CA LEU A 50 -4.78 -10.81 9.42
C LEU A 50 -4.69 -11.86 8.31
N ARG A 51 -5.68 -11.87 7.40
CA ARG A 51 -5.73 -12.82 6.28
C ARG A 51 -4.81 -12.43 5.13
N GLY A 52 -4.65 -11.14 4.84
CA GLY A 52 -3.93 -10.64 3.67
C GLY A 52 -2.40 -10.65 3.81
N VAL A 53 -1.88 -10.20 4.96
CA VAL A 53 -0.43 -10.07 5.20
C VAL A 53 0.16 -11.38 5.73
N GLY A 54 -0.64 -12.17 6.44
CA GLY A 54 -0.25 -13.42 7.07
C GLY A 54 -0.09 -13.25 8.58
N GLU A 55 -0.81 -14.11 9.32
CA GLU A 55 -0.97 -14.04 10.78
C GLU A 55 0.35 -14.09 11.56
N THR A 56 1.40 -14.68 10.99
CA THR A 56 2.69 -14.87 11.65
C THR A 56 3.72 -13.78 11.34
N THR A 57 3.37 -12.78 10.54
CA THR A 57 4.30 -11.68 10.21
C THR A 57 4.49 -10.76 11.40
N ASP A 58 5.69 -10.15 11.54
CA ASP A 58 5.92 -9.12 12.56
C ASP A 58 4.93 -7.94 12.39
N ILE A 59 4.52 -7.65 11.15
CA ILE A 59 3.50 -6.63 10.86
C ILE A 59 2.22 -6.95 11.64
N VAL A 60 1.66 -8.14 11.43
CA VAL A 60 0.39 -8.55 12.06
C VAL A 60 0.56 -8.75 13.57
N THR A 61 1.66 -9.35 14.01
CA THR A 61 1.82 -9.73 15.41
C THR A 61 2.19 -8.57 16.32
N LYS A 62 2.86 -7.53 15.81
CA LYS A 62 3.48 -6.48 16.66
C LYS A 62 3.35 -5.05 16.15
N GLU A 63 3.08 -4.84 14.86
CA GLU A 63 3.22 -3.51 14.26
C GLU A 63 1.88 -2.86 13.84
N MET A 64 0.74 -3.53 13.92
CA MET A 64 -0.54 -2.91 13.52
C MET A 64 -1.03 -1.86 14.52
N TYR A 65 -1.47 -0.72 14.01
CA TYR A 65 -2.27 0.24 14.78
C TYR A 65 -3.74 -0.17 14.74
N THR A 66 -4.15 -0.98 15.71
CA THR A 66 -5.51 -1.49 15.84
C THR A 66 -6.24 -0.80 16.99
N PHE A 67 -7.50 -0.44 16.76
CA PHE A 67 -8.37 0.19 17.75
C PHE A 67 -9.82 -0.25 17.53
N GLU A 68 -10.67 -0.03 18.53
CA GLU A 68 -12.11 -0.18 18.39
C GLU A 68 -12.72 1.12 17.91
N ASP A 69 -13.59 1.03 16.90
CA ASP A 69 -14.42 2.17 16.52
C ASP A 69 -15.55 2.40 17.54
N LYS A 70 -16.32 3.48 17.36
CA LYS A 70 -17.44 3.81 18.27
C LYS A 70 -18.58 2.77 18.28
N GLY A 71 -18.57 1.82 17.34
CA GLY A 71 -19.52 0.71 17.27
C GLY A 71 -18.96 -0.60 17.83
N GLY A 72 -17.78 -0.59 18.46
CA GLY A 72 -17.15 -1.79 19.01
C GLY A 72 -16.54 -2.72 17.96
N ARG A 73 -16.29 -2.23 16.73
CA ARG A 73 -15.67 -3.02 15.67
C ARG A 73 -14.16 -2.82 15.70
N SER A 74 -13.42 -3.92 15.58
CA SER A 74 -11.96 -3.86 15.43
C SER A 74 -11.59 -3.34 14.04
N VAL A 75 -10.87 -2.21 14.03
CA VAL A 75 -10.36 -1.57 12.82
C VAL A 75 -8.86 -1.30 12.96
N THR A 76 -8.16 -1.29 11.83
CA THR A 76 -6.71 -1.12 11.78
C THR A 76 -6.35 -0.05 10.75
N LEU A 77 -5.48 0.90 11.12
CA LEU A 77 -4.82 1.75 10.13
C LEU A 77 -3.97 0.86 9.22
N LYS A 78 -4.12 1.00 7.90
CA LYS A 78 -3.51 0.06 6.96
C LYS A 78 -1.97 0.04 7.10
N PRO A 79 -1.35 -1.14 7.33
CA PRO A 79 0.10 -1.26 7.43
C PRO A 79 0.78 -1.38 6.05
N GLU A 80 0.00 -1.52 4.99
CA GLU A 80 0.42 -1.63 3.59
C GLU A 80 -0.76 -1.32 2.66
N GLY A 81 -0.50 -1.10 1.37
CA GLY A 81 -1.53 -0.66 0.41
C GLY A 81 -2.31 -1.78 -0.30
N THR A 82 -1.79 -3.00 -0.35
CA THR A 82 -2.28 -4.06 -1.26
C THR A 82 -3.52 -4.75 -0.76
N ALA A 83 -3.66 -5.05 0.53
CA ALA A 83 -4.84 -5.73 1.04
C ALA A 83 -6.13 -4.91 0.78
N GLY A 84 -6.04 -3.58 0.92
CA GLY A 84 -7.14 -2.68 0.56
C GLY A 84 -7.47 -2.72 -0.94
N VAL A 85 -6.45 -2.81 -1.81
CA VAL A 85 -6.66 -2.92 -3.27
C VAL A 85 -7.23 -4.27 -3.64
N ALA A 86 -6.76 -5.36 -3.03
CA ALA A 86 -7.29 -6.70 -3.23
C ALA A 86 -8.76 -6.78 -2.81
N ARG A 87 -9.13 -6.21 -1.65
CA ARG A 87 -10.52 -6.09 -1.20
C ARG A 87 -11.35 -5.32 -2.22
N ALA A 88 -10.89 -4.12 -2.63
CA ALA A 88 -11.61 -3.30 -3.60
C ALA A 88 -11.79 -4.03 -4.94
N TYR A 89 -10.77 -4.77 -5.36
CA TYR A 89 -10.81 -5.58 -6.57
C TYR A 89 -11.94 -6.61 -6.50
N VAL A 90 -11.95 -7.43 -5.44
CA VAL A 90 -12.96 -8.48 -5.24
C VAL A 90 -14.37 -7.88 -5.04
N SER A 91 -14.50 -6.79 -4.28
CA SER A 91 -15.81 -6.23 -3.93
C SER A 91 -16.48 -5.44 -5.03
N SER A 92 -15.71 -4.86 -5.97
CA SER A 92 -16.23 -3.80 -6.83
C SER A 92 -15.73 -3.85 -8.27
N VAL A 93 -14.57 -4.45 -8.54
CA VAL A 93 -13.91 -4.34 -9.86
C VAL A 93 -13.92 -5.66 -10.63
N GLN A 94 -13.88 -6.80 -9.94
CA GLN A 94 -13.76 -8.13 -10.53
C GLN A 94 -14.87 -8.44 -11.55
N GLY A 95 -16.07 -7.91 -11.34
CA GLY A 95 -17.22 -8.08 -12.25
C GLY A 95 -17.23 -7.21 -13.50
N SER A 96 -16.31 -6.24 -13.65
CA SER A 96 -16.34 -5.29 -14.78
C SER A 96 -15.77 -5.82 -16.11
N GLY A 97 -15.39 -7.10 -16.17
CA GLY A 97 -15.11 -7.84 -17.42
C GLY A 97 -13.81 -7.50 -18.17
N ILE A 98 -13.14 -6.40 -17.85
CA ILE A 98 -11.90 -5.96 -18.52
C ILE A 98 -10.67 -6.49 -17.77
N LEU A 99 -10.06 -7.56 -18.27
CA LEU A 99 -8.80 -8.08 -17.74
C LEU A 99 -7.63 -7.81 -18.72
N PRO A 100 -6.40 -7.57 -18.20
CA PRO A 100 -6.06 -7.47 -16.78
C PRO A 100 -6.32 -6.08 -16.19
N TYR A 101 -6.65 -6.01 -14.89
CA TYR A 101 -6.74 -4.73 -14.17
C TYR A 101 -5.35 -4.29 -13.73
N LYS A 102 -4.98 -3.07 -14.12
CA LYS A 102 -3.72 -2.41 -13.76
C LYS A 102 -4.01 -1.21 -12.88
N MET A 103 -3.67 -1.32 -11.60
CA MET A 103 -3.94 -0.29 -10.60
C MET A 103 -2.66 0.16 -9.91
N TYR A 104 -2.54 1.44 -9.60
CA TYR A 104 -1.47 1.95 -8.74
C TYR A 104 -2.05 2.77 -7.59
N TYR A 105 -1.30 2.88 -6.50
CA TYR A 105 -1.65 3.74 -5.37
C TYR A 105 -0.45 4.52 -4.86
N LEU A 106 -0.73 5.70 -4.32
CA LEU A 106 0.15 6.52 -3.50
C LEU A 106 -0.58 6.72 -2.17
N THR A 107 -0.06 6.18 -1.06
CA THR A 107 -0.81 6.20 0.20
C THR A 107 0.11 6.23 1.42
N PRO A 108 -0.29 6.96 2.49
CA PRO A 108 0.30 6.73 3.80
C PRO A 108 -0.10 5.35 4.31
N VAL A 109 0.78 4.75 5.09
CA VAL A 109 0.61 3.48 5.80
C VAL A 109 1.24 3.58 7.19
N PHE A 110 0.76 2.74 8.10
CA PHE A 110 1.05 2.87 9.53
C PHE A 110 1.60 1.58 10.10
N ARG A 111 2.79 1.63 10.70
CA ARG A 111 3.41 0.48 11.39
C ARG A 111 4.04 0.92 12.68
N TYR A 112 3.75 0.24 13.78
CA TYR A 112 4.35 0.46 15.10
C TYR A 112 5.80 -0.07 15.15
N GLU A 113 6.62 0.31 14.16
CA GLU A 113 8.04 0.01 14.12
C GLU A 113 8.79 0.89 15.14
N ARG A 114 9.88 0.38 15.71
CA ARG A 114 10.82 1.21 16.47
C ARG A 114 11.45 2.22 15.49
N PRO A 115 11.29 3.54 15.71
CA PRO A 115 11.80 4.52 14.76
C PRO A 115 13.32 4.43 14.62
N GLN A 116 13.79 4.32 13.38
CA GLN A 116 15.19 4.26 12.96
C GLN A 116 15.35 5.03 11.63
N ALA A 117 16.57 5.24 11.15
CA ALA A 117 16.79 5.89 9.85
C ALA A 117 16.03 5.14 8.73
N GLY A 118 15.08 5.81 8.08
CA GLY A 118 14.23 5.22 7.05
C GLY A 118 13.09 4.31 7.54
N ARG A 119 12.88 4.18 8.86
CA ARG A 119 11.74 3.48 9.48
C ARG A 119 10.93 4.47 10.31
N LEU A 120 9.83 4.95 9.73
CA LEU A 120 8.85 5.81 10.38
C LEU A 120 7.59 5.00 10.72
N ARG A 121 6.83 5.48 11.70
CA ARG A 121 5.55 4.90 12.10
C ARG A 121 4.43 5.23 11.12
N GLU A 122 4.50 6.41 10.53
CA GLU A 122 3.76 6.79 9.33
C GLU A 122 4.77 6.94 8.19
N HIS A 123 4.54 6.22 7.10
CA HIS A 123 5.36 6.31 5.90
C HIS A 123 4.50 6.16 4.66
N HIS A 124 5.01 6.58 3.51
CA HIS A 124 4.25 6.66 2.27
C HIS A 124 4.72 5.62 1.27
N GLN A 125 3.76 4.93 0.67
CA GLN A 125 3.98 3.85 -0.28
C GLN A 125 3.47 4.24 -1.65
N PHE A 126 4.30 4.01 -2.67
CA PHE A 126 3.88 3.85 -4.04
C PHE A 126 3.83 2.35 -4.34
N GLY A 127 2.70 1.85 -4.80
CA GLY A 127 2.55 0.44 -5.19
C GLY A 127 1.78 0.27 -6.48
N VAL A 128 2.06 -0.82 -7.18
CA VAL A 128 1.34 -1.25 -8.39
C VAL A 128 0.80 -2.65 -8.19
N GLU A 129 -0.44 -2.86 -8.62
CA GLU A 129 -1.17 -4.11 -8.55
C GLU A 129 -1.72 -4.48 -9.92
N LEU A 130 -1.53 -5.74 -10.31
CA LEU A 130 -2.03 -6.29 -11.56
C LEU A 130 -2.84 -7.55 -11.27
N TYR A 131 -4.10 -7.58 -11.70
CA TYR A 131 -5.00 -8.72 -11.50
C TYR A 131 -5.48 -9.30 -12.83
N GLY A 132 -5.59 -10.62 -12.90
CA GLY A 132 -6.11 -11.35 -14.07
C GLY A 132 -5.18 -11.41 -15.29
N ALA A 133 -3.87 -11.26 -15.12
CA ALA A 133 -2.90 -11.47 -16.20
C ALA A 133 -2.40 -12.93 -16.23
N ALA A 134 -2.34 -13.54 -17.43
CA ALA A 134 -1.78 -14.88 -17.63
C ALA A 134 -0.25 -14.89 -17.41
N SER A 135 0.22 -15.88 -16.65
CA SER A 135 1.55 -15.94 -15.99
C SER A 135 2.81 -16.03 -16.87
N ALA A 136 2.72 -15.93 -18.21
CA ALA A 136 3.85 -16.20 -19.11
C ALA A 136 4.70 -14.96 -19.44
N ILE A 137 4.09 -13.80 -19.75
CA ILE A 137 4.81 -12.59 -20.21
C ILE A 137 5.48 -11.83 -19.04
N ILE A 138 4.96 -12.00 -17.84
CA ILE A 138 5.38 -11.26 -16.66
C ILE A 138 6.85 -11.53 -16.31
N ARG A 139 7.39 -12.75 -16.56
CA ARG A 139 8.70 -13.24 -16.09
C ARG A 139 9.95 -12.53 -16.61
N SER A 140 9.94 -11.86 -17.77
CA SER A 140 11.18 -11.44 -18.44
C SER A 140 11.62 -10.00 -18.17
N ARG A 141 10.78 -9.13 -17.57
CA ARG A 141 11.06 -7.67 -17.54
C ARG A 141 11.16 -7.05 -16.14
N ILE A 142 10.85 -7.80 -15.09
CA ILE A 142 10.89 -7.35 -13.68
C ILE A 142 11.43 -8.57 -12.89
N GLY A 143 12.30 -8.43 -11.89
CA GLY A 143 12.82 -9.59 -11.15
C GLY A 143 11.73 -10.26 -10.28
N TYR A 144 11.59 -11.59 -10.30
CA TYR A 144 10.54 -12.33 -9.57
C TYR A 144 11.08 -13.49 -8.72
N GLY A 145 10.42 -13.76 -7.57
CA GLY A 145 10.69 -14.93 -6.73
C GLY A 145 9.47 -15.46 -5.94
N GLY A 146 8.63 -16.31 -6.54
CA GLY A 146 7.75 -17.28 -5.84
C GLY A 146 6.40 -17.61 -6.52
N ARG A 147 5.85 -18.81 -6.21
CA ARG A 147 4.88 -19.60 -7.00
C ARG A 147 3.41 -19.52 -6.53
N ARG A 148 2.51 -19.66 -7.53
CA ARG A 148 1.09 -20.10 -7.55
C ARG A 148 0.02 -19.21 -6.87
N GLY A 149 -0.97 -18.82 -7.68
CA GLY A 149 -2.17 -18.04 -7.30
C GLY A 149 -2.35 -16.84 -8.24
N HIS A 150 -3.58 -16.57 -8.70
CA HIS A 150 -3.97 -15.54 -9.68
C HIS A 150 -3.83 -14.08 -9.17
N ILE A 151 -2.78 -13.78 -8.42
CA ILE A 151 -2.47 -12.46 -7.87
C ILE A 151 -1.04 -12.13 -8.29
N SER A 152 -0.90 -11.19 -9.22
CA SER A 152 0.43 -10.77 -9.67
C SER A 152 1.11 -9.95 -8.56
N ARG A 153 2.44 -10.03 -8.52
CA ARG A 153 3.24 -9.56 -7.40
C ARG A 153 3.41 -8.03 -7.36
N GLN A 154 3.20 -7.49 -6.16
CA GLN A 154 3.56 -6.18 -5.63
C GLN A 154 4.97 -5.70 -6.01
N LYS A 155 5.08 -4.42 -6.40
CA LYS A 155 6.30 -3.64 -6.17
C LYS A 155 5.93 -2.40 -5.37
N ILE A 156 6.38 -2.36 -4.11
CA ILE A 156 6.14 -1.24 -3.19
C ILE A 156 7.44 -0.46 -3.02
N PHE A 157 7.35 0.86 -3.10
CA PHE A 157 8.43 1.78 -2.80
C PHE A 157 8.02 2.73 -1.68
N ARG A 158 8.90 2.91 -0.70
CA ARG A 158 8.80 3.97 0.30
C ARG A 158 9.48 5.24 -0.24
N TYR A 159 8.83 6.39 -0.16
CA TYR A 159 9.37 7.64 -0.71
C TYR A 159 9.54 8.78 0.30
N ASP A 160 9.37 8.53 1.59
CA ASP A 160 9.56 9.49 2.69
C ASP A 160 11.03 9.94 2.91
N ARG A 161 11.94 9.53 2.03
CA ARG A 161 13.36 9.90 2.04
C ARG A 161 13.72 10.95 0.98
N ALA A 162 12.75 11.43 0.22
CA ALA A 162 12.91 12.48 -0.78
C ALA A 162 13.20 13.85 -0.16
#